data_AF-A0A6J4CZU4-F1
#
_entry.id   AF-A0A6J4CZU4-F1
#
_cell.length_a   1.000
_cell.length_b   1.000
_cell.length_c   1.000
_cell.angle_alpha   90.00
_cell.angle_beta   90.00
_cell.angle_gamma   90.00
#
_symmetry.space_group_name_H-M   'P 1'
#
loop_
_entity.id
_entity.type
_entity.pdbx_description
1 polymer ?
#
loop_
_entity_poly.entity_id
_entity_poly.type
_entity_poly.pdbx_seq_one_letter_code
_entity_poly.pdbx_strand_id
1 'polypeptide(L)'
;MPLIRACSKFLSKKQRGSHRRFKAKIKLAKLHRKIKFLRTDFFYKLANHLAKQYTHVFIEDLDMKAMCKLWGRKISDLALASL
;
A
#
# COMPACT_ATOMS: atom_id res chain seq x y z
N MET A 1 -5.40 8.38 0.99
CA MET A 1 -6.53 7.43 0.86
C MET A 1 -7.64 7.66 1.91
N PRO A 2 -8.63 8.52 1.64
CA PRO A 2 -9.75 8.77 2.56
C PRO A 2 -10.68 7.56 2.74
N LEU A 3 -10.88 6.75 1.71
CA LEU A 3 -11.82 5.62 1.71
C LEU A 3 -11.45 4.50 2.70
N ILE A 4 -10.16 4.15 2.82
CA ILE A 4 -9.72 3.11 3.75
C ILE A 4 -9.85 3.53 5.21
N ARG A 5 -9.57 4.80 5.50
CA ARG A 5 -9.79 5.40 6.81
C ARG A 5 -11.29 5.42 7.16
N ALA A 6 -12.15 5.77 6.22
CA ALA A 6 -13.60 5.74 6.39
C ALA A 6 -14.12 4.32 6.65
N CYS A 7 -13.69 3.32 5.86
CA CYS A 7 -14.08 1.92 6.05
C CYS A 7 -13.59 1.35 7.38
N SER A 8 -12.38 1.70 7.81
CA SER A 8 -11.83 1.31 9.12
C SER A 8 -12.63 1.92 10.27
N LYS A 9 -12.92 3.23 10.23
CA LYS A 9 -13.80 3.89 11.22
C LYS A 9 -15.19 3.27 11.25
N PHE A 10 -15.77 2.98 10.08
CA PHE A 10 -17.09 2.35 9.97
C PHE A 10 -17.11 0.95 10.61
N LEU A 11 -16.08 0.13 10.37
CA LEU A 11 -15.94 -1.19 11.00
C LEU A 11 -15.80 -1.08 12.53
N SER A 12 -14.99 -0.13 13.01
CA SER A 12 -14.76 0.09 14.45
C SER A 12 -16.06 0.35 15.20
N LYS A 13 -16.96 1.15 14.61
CA LYS A 13 -18.28 1.49 15.17
C LYS A 13 -19.29 0.33 15.19
N LYS A 14 -19.02 -0.83 14.57
CA LYS A 14 -19.99 -1.95 14.54
C LYS A 14 -19.86 -2.85 15.77
N GLN A 15 -21.00 -3.28 16.31
CA GLN A 15 -21.07 -4.26 17.40
C GLN A 15 -20.29 -5.54 17.06
N ARG A 16 -19.43 -5.98 17.97
CA ARG A 16 -18.66 -7.23 17.85
C ARG A 16 -19.61 -8.42 17.69
N GLY A 17 -19.25 -9.40 16.87
CA GLY A 17 -20.08 -10.58 16.57
C GLY A 17 -21.25 -10.34 15.60
N SER A 18 -21.70 -9.10 15.39
CA SER A 18 -22.85 -8.85 14.50
C SER A 18 -22.59 -9.21 13.03
N HIS A 19 -23.61 -9.70 12.34
CA HIS A 19 -23.53 -10.01 10.90
C HIS A 19 -23.16 -8.78 10.05
N ARG A 20 -23.60 -7.58 10.45
CA ARG A 20 -23.22 -6.31 9.79
C ARG A 20 -21.74 -5.99 9.96
N ARG A 21 -21.12 -6.33 11.09
CA ARG A 21 -19.66 -6.20 11.30
C ARG A 21 -18.89 -7.14 10.39
N PHE A 22 -19.35 -8.38 10.21
CA PHE A 22 -18.72 -9.34 9.30
C PHE A 22 -18.68 -8.80 7.86
N LYS A 23 -19.81 -8.30 7.34
CA LYS A 23 -19.88 -7.65 6.02
C LYS A 23 -18.92 -6.45 5.91
N ALA A 24 -18.85 -5.60 6.94
CA ALA A 24 -17.92 -4.46 6.96
C ALA A 24 -16.44 -4.90 6.96
N LYS A 25 -16.11 -5.99 7.68
CA LYS A 25 -14.75 -6.55 7.72
C LYS A 25 -14.32 -7.05 6.35
N ILE A 26 -15.19 -7.78 5.64
CA ILE A 26 -14.94 -8.22 4.27
C ILE A 26 -14.69 -7.03 3.33
N LYS A 27 -15.53 -5.99 3.40
CA LYS A 27 -15.38 -4.79 2.57
C LYS A 27 -14.02 -4.12 2.79
N LEU A 28 -13.60 -3.97 4.05
CA LEU A 28 -12.29 -3.42 4.39
C LEU A 28 -11.16 -4.30 3.87
N ALA A 29 -11.24 -5.62 4.05
CA ALA A 29 -10.23 -6.56 3.56
C ALA A 29 -10.08 -6.53 2.03
N LYS A 30 -11.20 -6.49 1.29
CA LYS A 30 -11.21 -6.33 -0.17
C LYS A 30 -10.52 -5.03 -0.60
N LEU A 31 -10.75 -3.94 0.14
CA LEU A 31 -10.11 -2.65 -0.15
C LEU A 31 -8.59 -2.70 0.09
N HIS A 32 -8.13 -3.30 1.20
CA HIS A 32 -6.70 -3.53 1.43
C HIS A 32 -6.07 -4.35 0.30
N ARG A 33 -6.73 -5.44 -0.11
CA ARG A 33 -6.27 -6.28 -1.23
C ARG A 33 -6.17 -5.49 -2.54
N LYS A 34 -7.18 -4.67 -2.85
CA LYS A 34 -7.16 -3.82 -4.06
C LYS A 34 -6.00 -2.84 -4.02
N ILE A 35 -5.76 -2.16 -2.89
CA ILE A 35 -4.64 -1.23 -2.74
C ILE A 35 -3.30 -1.95 -2.89
N LYS A 36 -3.14 -3.13 -2.28
CA LYS A 36 -1.93 -3.94 -2.42
C LYS A 36 -1.67 -4.25 -3.91
N PHE A 37 -2.68 -4.76 -4.62
CA PHE A 37 -2.52 -5.06 -6.04
C PHE A 37 -2.20 -3.83 -6.90
N LEU A 38 -2.84 -2.68 -6.64
CA LEU A 38 -2.52 -1.45 -7.37
C LEU A 38 -1.07 -0.99 -7.13
N ARG A 39 -0.58 -1.10 -5.90
CA ARG A 39 0.83 -0.79 -5.59
C ARG A 39 1.76 -1.72 -6.35
N THR A 40 1.53 -3.04 -6.26
CA THR A 40 2.37 -4.04 -6.92
C THR A 40 2.35 -3.90 -8.45
N ASP A 41 1.18 -3.65 -9.04
CA ASP A 41 1.03 -3.40 -10.48
C ASP A 41 1.82 -2.16 -10.94
N PHE A 42 1.75 -1.06 -10.17
CA PHE A 42 2.55 0.14 -10.43
C PHE A 42 4.06 -0.17 -10.43
N PHE A 43 4.56 -0.91 -9.44
CA PHE A 43 5.98 -1.27 -9.36
C PHE A 43 6.42 -2.12 -10.56
N TYR A 44 5.64 -3.13 -10.96
CA TYR A 44 5.99 -3.95 -12.11
C TYR A 44 5.98 -3.16 -13.42
N LYS A 45 4.99 -2.28 -13.60
CA LYS A 45 4.94 -1.40 -14.78
C LYS A 45 6.13 -0.45 -14.82
N LEU A 46 6.50 0.15 -13.70
CA LEU A 46 7.66 1.03 -13.59
C LEU A 46 8.96 0.27 -13.87
N ALA A 47 9.18 -0.89 -13.22
CA ALA A 47 10.37 -1.71 -13.43
C ALA A 47 10.50 -2.15 -14.90
N ASN A 48 9.40 -2.60 -15.51
CA ASN A 48 9.38 -2.98 -16.93
C ASN A 48 9.64 -1.78 -17.86
N HIS A 49 9.11 -0.60 -17.53
CA HIS A 49 9.37 0.62 -18.28
C HIS A 49 10.86 0.99 -18.25
N LEU A 50 11.48 0.99 -17.05
CA LEU A 50 12.89 1.28 -16.88
C LEU A 50 13.78 0.24 -17.57
N ALA A 51 13.49 -1.05 -17.41
CA ALA A 51 14.24 -2.13 -18.05
C ALA A 51 14.19 -2.09 -19.59
N LYS A 52 13.09 -1.58 -20.16
CA LYS A 52 12.97 -1.39 -21.61
C LYS A 52 13.72 -0.16 -22.12
N GLN A 53 13.83 0.89 -21.31
CA GLN A 53 14.44 2.15 -21.71
C GLN A 53 15.96 2.18 -21.48
N TYR A 54 16.44 1.52 -20.44
CA TYR A 54 17.83 1.59 -20.01
C TYR A 54 18.47 0.21 -20.06
N THR A 55 19.61 0.11 -20.74
CA THR A 55 20.45 -1.11 -20.80
C THR A 55 21.29 -1.30 -19.54
N HIS A 56 21.65 -0.22 -18.85
CA HIS A 56 22.41 -0.24 -17.61
C HIS A 56 21.60 0.43 -16.49
N VAL A 57 21.37 -0.30 -15.40
CA VAL A 57 20.68 0.17 -14.20
C VAL A 57 21.60 -0.02 -13.01
N PHE A 58 21.90 1.07 -12.30
CA PHE A 58 22.67 1.05 -11.07
C PHE A 58 21.72 1.24 -9.89
N ILE A 59 21.82 0.36 -8.89
CA ILE A 59 20.97 0.41 -7.70
C ILE A 59 21.87 0.83 -6.54
N GLU A 60 21.57 1.97 -5.93
CA GLU A 60 22.25 2.45 -4.73
C GLU A 60 21.72 1.71 -3.50
N ASP A 61 22.62 1.35 -2.58
CA ASP A 61 22.24 0.82 -1.27
C ASP A 61 21.82 1.97 -0.35
N LEU A 62 20.51 2.16 -0.21
CA LEU A 62 19.90 3.23 0.55
C LEU A 62 19.32 2.70 1.86
N ASP A 63 19.65 3.35 2.99
CA ASP A 63 19.01 3.05 4.27
C ASP A 63 17.56 3.59 4.30
N MET A 64 16.66 2.76 3.81
CA MET A 64 15.23 3.07 3.73
C MET A 64 14.60 3.34 5.10
N LYS A 65 15.15 2.78 6.19
CA LYS A 65 14.64 3.03 7.56
C LYS A 65 15.04 4.43 8.01
N ALA A 66 16.31 4.80 7.83
CA ALA A 66 16.79 6.15 8.13
C ALA A 66 16.03 7.20 7.33
N MET A 67 15.87 6.98 6.03
CA MET A 67 15.13 7.91 5.18
C MET A 67 13.65 7.96 5.59
N CYS A 68 13.00 6.83 5.93
CA CYS A 68 11.62 6.84 6.42
C CYS A 68 11.47 7.62 7.73
N LYS A 69 12.47 7.61 8.59
CA LYS A 69 12.46 8.41 9.83
C LYS A 69 12.53 9.91 9.53
N LEU A 70 13.30 10.31 8.51
CA LEU A 70 13.50 11.71 8.12
C LEU A 70 12.35 12.27 7.27
N TRP A 71 11.92 11.54 6.24
CA TRP A 71 10.94 12.01 5.25
C TRP A 71 9.57 11.32 5.37
N GLY A 72 9.43 10.38 6.31
CA GLY A 72 8.15 9.87 6.79
C GLY A 72 7.30 9.27 5.67
N ARG A 73 6.10 9.83 5.56
CA ARG A 73 5.04 9.29 4.70
C ARG A 73 5.43 9.23 3.22
N LYS A 74 6.23 10.20 2.75
CA LYS A 74 6.66 10.29 1.35
C LYS A 74 7.36 9.02 0.90
N ILE A 75 8.30 8.54 1.72
CA ILE A 75 9.02 7.31 1.42
C ILE A 75 8.12 6.11 1.60
N SER A 76 7.30 6.07 2.65
CA SER A 76 6.37 4.94 2.84
C SER A 76 5.39 4.74 1.68
N ASP A 77 5.01 5.82 1.00
CA ASP A 77 4.13 5.77 -0.16
C ASP A 77 4.88 5.33 -1.43
N LEU A 78 6.16 5.69 -1.57
CA LEU A 78 7.02 5.37 -2.73
C LEU A 78 7.74 4.02 -2.64
N ALA A 79 8.06 3.56 -1.43
CA ALA A 79 9.00 2.47 -1.20
C ALA A 79 8.37 1.14 -0.80
N LEU A 80 7.17 1.15 -0.20
CA LEU A 80 6.58 -0.09 0.34
C LEU A 80 5.80 -0.84 -0.76
N ALA A 81 6.49 -1.64 -1.57
CA ALA A 81 5.83 -2.62 -2.44
C ALA A 81 5.32 -3.85 -1.67
N SER A 82 5.97 -4.19 -0.55
CA SER A 82 6.00 -5.58 -0.08
C SER A 82 6.11 -5.81 1.44
N LEU A 83 5.94 -4.79 2.28
CA LEU A 83 5.69 -5.00 3.72
C LEU A 83 4.17 -5.07 3.99
#